data_AF-A0A6B0SJH8-F1
#
_entry.id   AF-A0A6B0SJH8-F1
#
_cell.length_a   1.000
_cell.length_b   1.000
_cell.length_c   1.000
_cell.angle_alpha   90.00
_cell.angle_beta   90.00
_cell.angle_gamma   90.00
#
_symmetry.space_group_name_H-M   'P 1'
#
loop_
_entity.id
_entity.type
_entity.pdbx_description
1 polymer ?
#
loop_
_entity_poly.entity_id
_entity_poly.type
_entity_poly.pdbx_seq_one_letter_code
_entity_poly.pdbx_strand_id
1 'polypeptide(L)'
;MARLNVAPGPNANDAFRLGLTVAALAGLVPLAVLYAQGTLPLRLVGFVLLTLFPVYLIFSASALSVWLGFDKDETDLRPVYRNREKRP
;
A
#
# COMPACT_ATOMS: atom_id res chain seq x y z
N MET A 1 -4.46 -12.80 -20.98
CA MET A 1 -4.08 -11.42 -21.34
C MET A 1 -2.65 -11.19 -20.88
N ALA A 2 -1.73 -10.90 -21.80
CA ALA A 2 -0.35 -10.62 -21.43
C ALA A 2 -0.29 -9.24 -20.75
N ARG A 3 0.05 -9.19 -19.45
CA ARG A 3 0.37 -7.93 -18.80
C ARG A 3 1.77 -7.53 -19.25
N LEU A 4 1.87 -6.36 -19.88
CA LEU A 4 3.16 -5.77 -20.20
C LEU A 4 3.81 -5.41 -18.86
N ASN A 5 4.92 -6.08 -18.56
CA ASN A 5 5.68 -5.90 -17.33
C ASN A 5 6.45 -4.57 -17.46
N VAL A 6 5.74 -3.45 -17.23
CA VAL A 6 6.30 -2.10 -17.28
C VAL A 6 6.95 -1.84 -15.95
N ALA A 7 8.28 -1.75 -15.93
CA ALA A 7 9.00 -1.34 -14.74
C ALA A 7 8.42 -0.01 -14.22
N PRO A 8 8.21 0.13 -12.89
CA PRO A 8 7.64 1.34 -12.32
C PRO A 8 8.47 2.55 -12.75
N GLY A 9 7.80 3.58 -13.28
CA GLY A 9 8.48 4.77 -13.79
C GLY A 9 9.26 5.51 -12.70
N PRO A 10 10.24 6.36 -13.04
CA PRO A 10 11.09 7.07 -12.07
C PRO A 10 10.33 7.81 -10.97
N ASN A 11 9.10 8.26 -11.29
CA ASN A 11 8.26 9.05 -10.40
C ASN A 11 7.24 8.21 -9.60
N ALA A 12 7.19 6.89 -9.80
CA ALA A 12 6.21 6.01 -9.17
C ALA A 12 6.36 6.00 -7.64
N ASN A 13 7.59 6.08 -7.13
CA ASN A 13 7.84 6.10 -5.69
C ASN A 13 7.32 7.38 -5.03
N ASP A 14 7.51 8.54 -5.68
CA ASP A 14 7.00 9.82 -5.17
C ASP A 14 5.47 9.87 -5.24
N ALA A 15 4.88 9.38 -6.33
CA ALA A 15 3.44 9.25 -6.47
C ALA A 15 2.83 8.31 -5.41
N PHE A 16 3.51 7.21 -5.07
CA PHE A 16 3.09 6.30 -4.01
C PHE A 16 3.09 6.98 -2.64
N ARG A 17 4.18 7.67 -2.30
CA ARG A 17 4.31 8.38 -1.01
C ARG A 17 3.26 9.49 -0.89
N LEU A 18 3.05 10.26 -1.96
CA LEU A 18 2.02 11.30 -1.99
C LEU A 18 0.63 10.68 -1.86
N GLY A 19 0.32 9.65 -2.66
CA GLY A 19 -0.96 8.95 -2.62
C GLY A 19 -1.28 8.38 -1.25
N LEU A 20 -0.30 7.76 -0.59
CA LEU A 20 -0.47 7.21 0.75
C LEU A 20 -0.66 8.32 1.80
N THR A 21 0.02 9.45 1.65
CA THR A 21 -0.16 10.62 2.52
C THR A 21 -1.56 11.20 2.37
N VAL A 22 -2.05 11.35 1.14
CA VAL A 22 -3.41 11.81 0.85
C VAL A 22 -4.45 10.82 1.39
N ALA A 23 -4.23 9.51 1.22
CA ALA A 23 -5.11 8.48 1.76
C ALA A 23 -5.20 8.53 3.30
N ALA A 24 -4.06 8.73 3.97
CA ALA A 24 -4.01 8.88 5.42
C ALA A 24 -4.81 10.11 5.89
N LEU A 25 -4.62 11.26 5.23
CA LEU A 25 -5.39 12.47 5.51
C LEU A 25 -6.88 12.27 5.25
N ALA A 26 -7.24 11.60 4.15
CA ALA A 26 -8.61 11.27 3.81
C ALA A 26 -9.29 10.36 4.85
N GLY A 27 -8.53 9.52 5.57
CA GLY A 27 -9.06 8.74 6.69
C GLY A 27 -9.16 9.53 7.99
N LEU A 28 -8.17 10.37 8.29
CA LEU A 28 -8.10 11.12 9.55
C LEU A 28 -9.05 12.32 9.61
N VAL A 29 -9.21 13.06 8.51
CA VAL A 29 -10.03 14.28 8.48
C VAL A 29 -11.50 14.00 8.80
N PRO A 30 -12.19 13.04 8.14
CA PRO A 30 -13.57 12.71 8.48
C PRO A 30 -13.71 12.21 9.92
N LEU A 31 -12.75 11.40 10.39
CA LEU A 31 -12.75 10.90 11.76
C LEU A 31 -12.65 12.03 12.79
N ALA A 32 -11.78 13.01 12.56
CA ALA A 32 -11.63 14.19 13.39
C ALA A 32 -12.89 15.07 13.37
N VAL A 33 -13.51 15.26 12.20
CA VAL A 33 -14.77 16.01 12.06
C VAL A 33 -15.89 15.35 12.84
N LEU A 34 -16.07 14.02 12.70
CA LEU A 34 -17.13 13.29 13.41
C LEU A 34 -16.92 13.31 14.94
N TYR A 35 -15.67 13.21 15.39
CA TYR A 35 -15.33 13.37 16.81
C TYR A 35 -15.65 14.79 17.32
N ALA A 36 -15.28 15.83 16.56
CA ALA A 36 -15.55 17.22 16.92
C ALA A 36 -17.06 17.53 17.00
N GLN A 37 -17.87 16.87 16.17
CA GLN A 37 -19.34 16.95 16.22
C GLN A 37 -19.95 16.16 17.39
N GLY A 38 -19.15 15.42 18.18
CA GLY A 38 -19.63 14.59 19.28
C GLY A 38 -20.40 13.33 18.85
N THR A 39 -20.43 13.03 17.55
CA THR A 39 -21.11 11.85 17.00
C THR A 39 -20.38 10.55 17.29
N LEU A 40 -19.04 10.63 17.44
CA LEU A 40 -18.17 9.49 17.71
C LEU A 40 -17.55 9.62 19.11
N PRO A 41 -17.83 8.70 20.05
CA PRO A 41 -17.18 8.71 21.34
C PRO A 41 -15.71 8.34 21.21
N LEU A 42 -14.87 8.85 22.13
CA LEU A 42 -13.41 8.67 22.09
C LEU A 42 -12.96 7.19 22.01
N ARG A 43 -13.71 6.27 22.63
CA ARG A 43 -13.42 4.82 22.59
C ARG A 43 -13.53 4.26 21.17
N LEU A 44 -14.55 4.69 20.42
CA LEU A 44 -14.74 4.28 19.03
C LEU A 44 -13.68 4.90 18.12
N VAL A 45 -13.29 6.15 18.36
CA VAL A 45 -12.15 6.78 17.66
C VAL A 45 -10.88 5.96 17.86
N GLY A 46 -10.58 5.57 19.10
CA GLY A 46 -9.43 4.70 19.41
C GLY A 46 -9.51 3.34 18.71
N PHE A 47 -10.69 2.70 18.69
CA PHE A 47 -10.89 1.45 17.97
C PHE A 47 -10.65 1.59 16.46
N VAL A 48 -11.19 2.65 15.84
CA VAL A 48 -10.98 2.92 14.41
C VAL A 48 -9.50 3.14 14.11
N LEU A 49 -8.81 3.97 14.90
CA LEU A 49 -7.39 4.25 14.68
C LEU A 49 -6.47 3.04 14.88
N LEU A 50 -6.78 2.18 15.85
CA LEU A 50 -5.92 1.04 16.17
C LEU A 50 -6.20 -0.19 15.29
N THR A 51 -7.44 -0.35 14.81
CA THR A 51 -7.87 -1.59 14.12
C THR A 51 -8.19 -1.33 12.66
N LEU A 52 -9.08 -0.36 12.37
CA LEU A 52 -9.58 -0.15 11.00
C LEU A 52 -8.60 0.67 10.16
N PHE A 53 -7.95 1.67 10.75
CA PHE A 53 -7.06 2.58 10.04
C PHE A 53 -5.84 1.87 9.44
N PRO A 54 -5.14 0.94 10.14
CA PRO A 54 -4.06 0.16 9.54
C PRO A 54 -4.55 -0.71 8.38
N VAL A 55 -5.70 -1.36 8.53
CA VAL A 55 -6.29 -2.20 7.47
C VAL A 55 -6.62 -1.34 6.25
N TYR A 56 -7.26 -0.20 6.45
CA TYR A 56 -7.54 0.77 5.39
C TYR A 56 -6.27 1.19 4.65
N LEU A 57 -5.19 1.54 5.37
CA LEU A 57 -3.93 1.92 4.74
C LEU A 57 -3.30 0.77 3.94
N ILE A 58 -3.41 -0.48 4.39
CA ILE A 58 -2.94 -1.65 3.64
C ILE A 58 -3.70 -1.77 2.31
N PHE A 59 -5.03 -1.61 2.32
CA PHE A 59 -5.83 -1.63 1.10
C PHE A 59 -5.49 -0.46 0.18
N SER A 60 -5.37 0.76 0.71
CA SER A 60 -4.97 1.93 -0.08
C SER A 60 -3.58 1.74 -0.71
N ALA A 61 -2.61 1.24 0.07
CA ALA A 61 -1.27 0.96 -0.43
C ALA A 61 -1.29 -0.12 -1.51
N SER A 62 -2.09 -1.18 -1.34
CA SER A 62 -2.24 -2.24 -2.35
C SER A 62 -2.85 -1.70 -3.65
N ALA A 63 -3.90 -0.90 -3.54
CA ALA A 63 -4.53 -0.26 -4.70
C ALA A 63 -3.57 0.69 -5.42
N LEU A 64 -2.81 1.52 -4.67
CA LEU A 64 -1.78 2.39 -5.24
C LEU A 64 -0.64 1.60 -5.88
N SER A 65 -0.21 0.50 -5.26
CA SER A 65 0.83 -0.39 -5.78
C SER A 65 0.43 -0.96 -7.14
N VAL A 66 -0.80 -1.49 -7.25
CA VAL A 66 -1.34 -1.99 -8.50
C VAL A 66 -1.49 -0.87 -9.53
N TRP A 67 -2.03 0.28 -9.13
CA TRP A 67 -2.25 1.41 -10.03
C TRP A 67 -0.95 2.01 -10.58
N LEU A 68 0.11 2.04 -9.77
CA LEU A 68 1.43 2.55 -10.14
C LEU A 68 2.31 1.52 -10.86
N GLY A 69 1.80 0.29 -11.06
CA GLY A 69 2.54 -0.77 -11.75
C GLY A 69 3.69 -1.36 -10.92
N PHE A 70 3.61 -1.27 -9.59
CA PHE A 70 4.47 -2.05 -8.69
C PHE A 70 4.08 -3.54 -8.64
N ASP A 71 3.14 -3.97 -9.47
CA ASP A 71 2.70 -5.36 -9.60
C ASP A 71 3.89 -6.23 -10.00
N LYS A 72 4.55 -6.80 -8.99
CA LYS A 72 5.51 -7.88 -9.20
C LYS A 72 4.69 -9.09 -9.62
N ASP A 73 4.63 -9.32 -10.92
CA ASP A 73 4.24 -10.63 -11.44
C ASP A 73 4.99 -11.71 -10.62
N GLU A 74 4.26 -12.66 -10.03
CA GLU A 74 4.85 -13.80 -9.30
C GLU A 74 5.86 -14.59 -10.17
N THR A 75 5.81 -14.38 -11.49
CA THR A 75 6.73 -14.87 -12.51
C THR A 75 8.06 -14.13 -12.63
N ASP A 76 8.28 -12.99 -11.97
CA ASP A 76 9.58 -12.26 -11.97
C ASP A 76 10.59 -12.81 -10.96
N LEU A 77 10.29 -13.95 -10.34
CA LEU A 77 11.28 -14.78 -9.67
C LEU A 77 12.21 -15.40 -10.73
N ARG A 78 13.24 -14.65 -11.13
CA ARG A 78 14.33 -15.20 -11.96
C ARG A 78 14.86 -16.47 -11.29
N PRO A 79 14.83 -17.64 -11.96
CA PRO A 79 15.33 -18.87 -11.37
C PRO A 79 16.82 -18.71 -11.05
N VAL A 80 17.15 -18.78 -9.76
CA VAL A 80 18.53 -18.75 -9.28
C VAL A 80 19.11 -20.15 -9.48
N TYR A 81 19.86 -20.34 -10.57
CA TYR A 81 20.65 -21.54 -10.76
C TYR A 81 21.83 -21.52 -9.77
N ARG A 82 21.75 -22.34 -8.72
CA ARG A 82 22.90 -22.61 -7.85
C ARG A 82 23.92 -23.40 -8.65
N ASN A 83 25.03 -22.76 -9.02
CA ASN A 83 26.13 -23.41 -9.72
C ASN A 83 26.68 -24.50 -8.79
N ARG A 84 26.34 -25.77 -9.07
CA ARG A 84 26.85 -26.91 -8.33
C ARG A 84 28.30 -27.07 -8.78
N GLU A 85 29.19 -26.43 -8.03
CA GLU A 85 30.64 -26.52 -8.19
C GLU A 85 31.02 -27.99 -8.29
N LYS A 86 31.35 -28.43 -9.50
CA LYS A 86 32.03 -29.70 -9.74
C LYS A 86 33.41 -29.54 -9.11
N ARG A 87 33.58 -30.04 -7.89
CA ARG A 87 34.91 -30.31 -7.37
C ARG A 87 35.46 -31.59 -8.03
N PRO A 88 36.74 -31.58 -8.42
CA PRO A 88 37.42 -32.71 -9.04
C PRO A 88 37.58 -33.90 -8.09
#